data_AF-A0A820ZR62-F1
#
_entry.id   AF-A0A820ZR62-F1
#
_cell.length_a   1.000
_cell.length_b   1.000
_cell.length_c   1.000
_cell.angle_alpha   90.00
_cell.angle_beta   90.00
_cell.angle_gamma   90.00
#
_symmetry.space_group_name_H-M   'P 1'
#
loop_
_entity.id
_entity.type
_entity.pdbx_description
1 polymer ?
#
loop_
_entity_poly.entity_id
_entity_poly.type
_entity_poly.pdbx_seq_one_letter_code
_entity_poly.pdbx_strand_id
1 'polypeptide(L)' 'KVMVAEALDIARETYLAILLDRAYGGAVLMGSPMGGVDIEEVAEKHPDQIFT' A
#
# COMPACT_ATOMS: atom_id res chain seq x y z
N LYS A 1 25.13 -11.57 5.93
CA LYS A 1 24.42 -11.23 7.19
C LYS A 1 22.94 -11.51 6.96
N VAL A 2 22.25 -12.12 7.92
CA VAL A 2 20.82 -12.43 7.82
C VAL A 2 20.05 -11.62 8.86
N MET A 3 18.80 -11.26 8.56
CA MET A 3 17.90 -10.69 9.55
C MET A 3 17.21 -11.83 10.30
N VAL A 4 17.26 -11.80 11.63
CA VAL A 4 16.54 -12.74 12.51
C VAL A 4 15.64 -11.88 13.40
N ALA A 5 14.35 -12.19 13.41
CA ALA A 5 13.34 -11.41 14.12
C ALA A 5 12.28 -12.35 14.73
N GLU A 6 11.50 -11.81 15.66
CA GLU A 6 10.34 -12.47 16.23
C GLU A 6 9.21 -12.63 15.20
N ALA A 7 8.48 -13.74 15.26
CA ALA A 7 7.28 -13.94 14.48
C ALA A 7 6.09 -13.28 15.18
N LEU A 8 5.40 -12.38 14.47
CA LEU A 8 4.21 -11.69 14.97
C LEU A 8 2.99 -12.12 14.15
N ASP A 9 1.84 -12.26 14.83
CA ASP A 9 0.57 -12.54 14.15
C ASP A 9 0.01 -11.26 13.51
N ILE A 10 -0.27 -11.31 12.22
CA ILE A 10 -0.82 -10.19 11.47
C ILE A 10 -2.34 -10.31 11.45
N ALA A 11 -3.03 -9.52 12.26
CA ALA A 11 -4.50 -9.56 12.33
C ALA A 11 -5.20 -8.98 11.09
N ARG A 12 -4.56 -8.03 10.40
CA ARG A 12 -5.07 -7.38 9.18
C ARG A 12 -3.93 -6.72 8.42
N GLU A 13 -3.97 -6.78 7.10
CA GLU A 13 -3.02 -6.11 6.21
C GLU A 13 -3.69 -4.96 5.46
N THR A 14 -2.93 -3.89 5.23
CA THR A 14 -3.33 -2.75 4.39
C THR A 14 -2.15 -2.25 3.59
N TYR A 15 -2.41 -1.67 2.43
CA TYR A 15 -1.41 -0.95 1.67
C TYR A 15 -1.36 0.52 2.11
N LEU A 16 -0.15 1.06 2.29
CA LEU A 16 0.09 2.46 2.56
C LEU A 16 1.37 2.89 1.85
N ALA A 17 1.31 3.97 1.08
CA ALA A 17 2.46 4.59 0.45
C ALA A 17 2.35 6.12 0.53
N ILE A 18 3.50 6.79 0.50
CA ILE A 18 3.59 8.23 0.30
C ILE A 18 4.45 8.43 -0.93
N LEU A 19 3.91 9.11 -1.94
CA LEU A 19 4.57 9.39 -3.20
C LEU A 19 4.51 10.88 -3.53
N LEU A 20 5.43 11.33 -4.37
CA LEU A 20 5.34 12.66 -4.98
C LEU A 20 4.54 12.54 -6.27
N ASP A 21 3.30 13.01 -6.26
CA ASP A 21 2.44 12.99 -7.43
C ASP A 21 2.57 14.30 -8.21
N ARG A 22 2.85 14.16 -9.50
CA ARG A 22 2.98 15.28 -10.43
C ARG A 22 1.65 15.97 -10.71
N ALA A 23 0.53 15.25 -10.64
CA ALA A 23 -0.81 15.81 -10.84
C ALA A 23 -1.20 16.74 -9.69
N TYR A 24 -0.81 16.40 -8.46
CA TYR A 24 -1.05 17.21 -7.26
C TYR A 24 0.07 18.22 -6.97
N GLY A 25 1.23 18.08 -7.64
CA GLY A 25 2.38 18.96 -7.46
C GLY A 25 3.05 18.83 -6.08
N GLY A 26 2.92 17.67 -5.43
CA GLY A 26 3.34 17.50 -4.04
C GLY A 26 3.23 16.06 -3.54
N ALA A 27 3.40 15.88 -2.23
CA ALA A 27 3.25 14.58 -1.58
C ALA A 27 1.78 14.16 -1.50
N VAL A 28 1.52 12.90 -1.84
CA VAL A 28 0.21 12.23 -1.80
C VAL A 28 0.34 10.97 -0.96
N LEU A 29 -0.65 10.74 -0.11
CA LEU A 29 -0.78 9.52 0.67
C LEU A 29 -1.73 8.59 -0.08
N MET A 30 -1.24 7.42 -0.48
CA MET A 30 -2.03 6.38 -1.11
C MET A 30 -2.29 5.25 -0.11
N GLY A 31 -3.54 4.83 0.01
CA GLY A 31 -3.94 3.73 0.89
C GLY A 31 -4.91 2.76 0.22
N SER A 32 -4.88 1.50 0.65
CA SER A 32 -5.90 0.51 0.30
C SER A 32 -6.12 -0.50 1.44
N PRO A 33 -7.37 -0.94 1.71
CA PRO A 33 -7.63 -2.06 2.60
C PRO A 33 -7.09 -3.40 2.06
N MET A 34 -6.75 -3.47 0.76
CA MET A 34 -6.12 -4.63 0.13
C MET A 34 -4.60 -4.62 0.39
N GLY A 35 -4.18 -5.04 1.59
CA GLY A 35 -2.76 -5.25 1.90
C GLY A 35 -2.24 -6.60 1.41
N GLY A 36 -0.91 -6.72 1.33
CA GLY A 36 -0.24 -8.00 1.00
C GLY A 36 -0.32 -8.42 -0.48
N VAL A 37 -0.84 -7.55 -1.35
CA VAL A 37 -0.96 -7.77 -2.81
C VAL A 37 -0.30 -6.64 -3.59
N ASP A 38 -0.09 -6.84 -4.88
CA ASP A 38 0.47 -5.83 -5.78
C ASP A 38 -0.50 -4.66 -5.98
N ILE A 39 -0.04 -3.42 -5.79
CA ILE A 39 -0.95 -2.26 -5.79
C ILE A 39 -1.44 -1.93 -7.21
N GLU A 40 -0.63 -2.24 -8.23
CA GLU A 40 -0.97 -2.12 -9.63
C GLU A 40 -2.13 -3.05 -10.02
N GLU A 41 -2.17 -4.27 -9.48
CA GLU A 41 -3.28 -5.21 -9.69
C GLU A 41 -4.58 -4.69 -9.05
N VAL A 42 -4.48 -4.11 -7.83
CA VAL A 42 -5.63 -3.48 -7.17
C VAL A 42 -6.14 -2.30 -8.01
N ALA A 43 -5.25 -1.48 -8.57
CA ALA A 43 -5.63 -0.36 -9.41
C ALA A 43 -6.37 -0.79 -10.68
N GLU A 44 -5.99 -1.93 -11.28
CA GLU A 44 -6.63 -2.47 -12.47
C GLU A 44 -7.99 -3.13 -12.18
N LYS A 45 -8.06 -3.96 -11.14
CA LYS A 45 -9.24 -4.81 -10.86
C LYS A 45 -10.23 -4.22 -9.87
N HIS A 46 -9.74 -3.42 -8.93
CA HIS A 46 -10.50 -2.87 -7.80
C HIS A 46 -10.15 -1.39 -7.55
N PRO A 47 -10.30 -0.51 -8.56
CA PRO A 47 -9.90 0.90 -8.45
C PRO A 47 -10.66 1.66 -7.33
N ASP A 48 -11.86 1.20 -6.96
CA ASP A 48 -12.65 1.72 -5.84
C ASP A 48 -12.04 1.46 -4.46
N GLN A 49 -11.04 0.57 -4.38
CA GLN A 49 -10.30 0.25 -3.16
C GLN A 49 -9.02 1.07 -3.00
N ILE A 50 -8.76 2.07 -3.85
CA ILE A 50 -7.60 2.96 -3.74
C ILE A 50 -8.05 4.35 -3.29
N PHE A 51 -7.37 4.87 -2.26
CA PHE A 51 -7.61 6.18 -1.69
C PHE A 51 -6.33 7.01 -1.83
N THR A 52 -6.40 8.20 -2.42
CA THR A 52 -5.27 9.14 -2.64
C THR A 52 -5.61 10.53 -2.17
#